data_AF-A0A7W5NHJ1-F1
#
_entry.id   AF-A0A7W5NHJ1-F1
#
_cell.length_a   1.000
_cell.length_b   1.000
_cell.length_c   1.000
_cell.angle_alpha   90.00
_cell.angle_beta   90.00
_cell.angle_gamma   90.00
#
_symmetry.space_group_name_H-M   'P 1'
#
loop_
_entity.id
_entity.type
_entity.pdbx_description
1 polymer ?
#
loop_
_entity_poly.entity_id
_entity_poly.type
_entity_poly.pdbx_seq_one_letter_code
_entity_poly.pdbx_strand_id
1 'polypeptide(L)' 'MARNTAFILVGVALAAIVVGVVTFNVLNLSEAYGGGPPYYSRTTNMDKWSSPLPVLGPIDVLVAIAVAAYARWWRRQR' A
#
# COMPACT_ATOMS: atom_id res chain seq x y z
N MET A 1 18.22 -10.00 -25.18
CA MET A 1 18.18 -8.69 -24.49
C MET A 1 16.83 -8.37 -23.85
N ALA A 2 15.68 -8.69 -24.47
CA ALA A 2 14.33 -8.33 -23.96
C ALA A 2 13.96 -8.83 -22.54
N ARG A 3 14.52 -9.97 -22.08
CA ARG A 3 14.22 -10.55 -20.75
C ARG A 3 14.64 -9.64 -19.58
N ASN A 4 15.75 -8.92 -19.71
CA ASN A 4 16.23 -8.03 -18.65
C ASN A 4 15.43 -6.72 -18.64
N THR A 5 15.01 -6.22 -19.80
CA THR A 5 14.18 -5.01 -19.90
C THR A 5 12.81 -5.23 -19.26
N ALA A 6 12.15 -6.35 -19.54
CA ALA A 6 10.86 -6.67 -18.91
C ALA A 6 10.97 -6.76 -17.38
N PHE A 7 12.03 -7.40 -16.88
CA PHE A 7 12.29 -7.52 -15.45
C PHE A 7 12.51 -6.16 -14.76
N ILE A 8 13.23 -5.24 -15.40
CA ILE A 8 13.45 -3.88 -14.90
C ILE A 8 12.14 -3.09 -14.92
N LEU A 9 11.38 -3.14 -16.02
CA LEU A 9 10.10 -2.43 -16.14
C LEU A 9 9.08 -2.89 -15.09
N VAL A 10 8.98 -4.21 -14.86
CA VAL A 10 8.13 -4.75 -13.79
C VAL A 10 8.58 -4.25 -12.42
N GLY A 11 9.90 -4.22 -12.16
CA GLY A 11 10.44 -3.70 -10.90
C GLY A 11 10.12 -2.22 -10.67
N VAL A 12 10.27 -1.39 -11.71
CA VAL A 12 9.94 0.04 -11.65
C VAL A 12 8.45 0.25 -11.42
N ALA A 13 7.59 -0.47 -12.14
CA ALA A 13 6.15 -0.40 -11.96
C ALA A 13 5.73 -0.82 -10.54
N LEU A 14 6.32 -1.89 -10.01
CA LEU A 14 6.05 -2.36 -8.66
C LEU A 14 6.52 -1.36 -7.60
N ALA A 15 7.68 -0.73 -7.78
CA ALA A 15 8.15 0.33 -6.90
C ALA A 15 7.18 1.53 -6.89
N ALA A 16 6.69 1.94 -8.06
CA ALA A 16 5.69 3.02 -8.16
C ALA A 16 4.38 2.65 -7.44
N ILE A 17 3.91 1.41 -7.57
CA ILE A 17 2.74 0.89 -6.84
C ILE A 17 2.96 0.97 -5.32
N VAL A 18 4.13 0.54 -4.84
CA VAL A 18 4.46 0.60 -3.40
C VAL A 18 4.43 2.04 -2.90
N VAL A 19 5.03 2.99 -3.62
CA VAL A 19 4.99 4.41 -3.26
C VAL A 19 3.55 4.94 -3.22
N GLY A 20 2.74 4.58 -4.21
CA GLY A 20 1.33 4.95 -4.27
C GLY A 20 0.53 4.42 -3.08
N VAL A 21 0.73 3.16 -2.71
CA VAL A 21 0.05 2.50 -1.59
C VAL A 21 0.47 3.10 -0.25
N VAL A 22 1.76 3.39 -0.07
CA VAL A 22 2.25 4.11 1.12
C VAL A 22 1.60 5.49 1.24
N THR A 23 1.54 6.24 0.13
CA THR A 23 0.91 7.56 0.10
C THR A 23 -0.59 7.46 0.42
N PHE A 24 -1.27 6.48 -0.18
CA PHE A 24 -2.69 6.21 0.06
C PHE A 24 -2.96 5.88 1.54
N ASN A 25 -2.13 5.03 2.15
CA ASN A 25 -2.21 4.72 3.58
C ASN A 25 -2.01 5.97 4.44
N VAL A 26 -0.98 6.77 4.18
CA VAL A 26 -0.72 8.00 4.95
C VAL A 26 -1.93 8.93 4.93
N LEU A 27 -2.51 9.17 3.75
CA LEU A 27 -3.67 10.04 3.61
C LEU A 27 -4.89 9.51 4.38
N ASN A 28 -5.28 8.25 4.14
CA ASN A 28 -6.47 7.67 4.78
C ASN A 28 -6.31 7.52 6.30
N LEU A 29 -5.13 7.15 6.78
CA LEU A 29 -4.86 7.05 8.21
C LEU A 29 -4.80 8.43 8.86
N SER A 30 -4.24 9.44 8.20
CA SER A 30 -4.23 10.81 8.73
C SER A 30 -5.62 11.41 8.83
N GLU A 31 -6.51 11.10 7.88
CA GLU A 31 -7.90 11.53 7.90
C GLU A 31 -8.71 10.81 8.98
N ALA A 32 -8.51 9.49 9.14
CA ALA A 32 -9.26 8.69 10.09
C ALA A 32 -8.76 8.82 11.54
N TYR A 33 -7.44 8.98 11.74
CA TYR A 33 -6.75 8.90 13.03
C TYR A 33 -5.79 10.07 13.31
N GLY A 34 -5.84 11.16 12.54
CA GLY A 34 -5.04 12.37 12.80
C GLY A 34 -5.44 13.10 14.09
N GLY A 35 -4.88 14.29 14.35
CA GLY A 35 -5.26 15.15 15.48
C GLY A 35 -4.98 14.60 16.89
N GLY A 36 -4.59 13.33 17.02
CA GLY A 36 -4.44 12.62 18.29
C GLY A 36 -5.77 12.10 18.84
N PRO A 37 -5.73 11.19 19.84
CA PRO A 37 -6.93 10.76 20.54
C PRO A 37 -7.63 11.92 21.28
N PRO A 38 -8.97 11.94 21.31
CA PRO A 38 -9.88 10.99 20.68
C PRO A 38 -10.13 11.45 19.24
N TYR A 39 -9.58 10.71 18.27
CA TYR A 39 -9.45 11.11 16.86
C TYR A 39 -10.68 11.86 16.35
N TYR A 40 -10.51 13.12 15.95
CA TYR A 40 -11.63 14.04 15.69
C TYR A 40 -12.72 13.44 14.79
N SER A 41 -12.31 12.75 13.73
CA SER A 41 -13.22 12.06 12.80
C SER A 41 -14.05 10.97 13.50
N ARG A 42 -13.48 10.30 14.50
CA ARG A 42 -14.09 9.23 15.29
C ARG A 42 -14.90 9.74 16.49
N THR A 43 -14.82 11.01 16.89
CA THR A 43 -15.64 11.56 17.98
C THR A 43 -16.73 12.49 17.52
N THR A 44 -16.48 13.29 16.48
CA THR A 44 -17.38 14.38 16.09
C THR A 44 -18.41 13.93 15.04
N ASN A 45 -18.14 12.86 14.28
CA ASN A 45 -19.02 12.28 13.25
C ASN A 45 -19.07 10.74 13.39
N MET A 46 -19.30 10.24 14.61
CA MET A 46 -19.33 8.79 14.90
C MET A 46 -20.33 8.00 14.05
N ASP A 47 -21.43 8.64 13.66
CA ASP A 47 -22.49 8.07 12.82
C ASP A 47 -22.05 7.88 11.36
N LYS A 48 -21.05 8.64 10.91
CA LYS A 48 -20.53 8.58 9.52
C LYS A 48 -19.14 7.96 9.44
N TRP A 49 -18.45 7.89 10.57
CA TRP A 49 -17.10 7.38 10.63
C TRP A 49 -17.09 5.88 10.35
N SER A 50 -16.25 5.46 9.41
CA SER A 50 -15.93 4.06 9.16
C SER A 50 -14.43 3.85 9.24
N SER A 51 -14.01 2.70 9.75
CA SER A 51 -12.60 2.35 9.80
C SER A 51 -12.06 2.17 8.37
N PRO A 52 -10.91 2.76 8.00
CA PRO A 52 -10.31 2.53 6.70
C PRO A 52 -9.60 1.17 6.60
N LEU A 53 -9.28 0.54 7.74
CA LEU A 53 -8.49 -0.70 7.80
C LEU A 53 -9.07 -1.88 7.01
N PRO A 54 -10.39 -2.12 6.96
CA PRO A 54 -10.98 -3.17 6.13
C PRO A 54 -10.70 -3.02 4.64
N VAL A 55 -10.36 -1.82 4.16
CA VAL A 55 -9.96 -1.55 2.78
C VAL A 55 -8.43 -1.53 2.63
N LEU A 56 -7.73 -0.83 3.53
CA LEU A 56 -6.27 -0.69 3.47
C LEU A 56 -5.55 -2.04 3.64
N GLY A 57 -5.97 -2.86 4.60
CA GLY A 57 -5.31 -4.13 4.92
C GLY A 57 -5.24 -5.10 3.73
N PRO A 58 -6.36 -5.39 3.03
CA PRO A 58 -6.32 -6.22 1.82
C PRO A 58 -5.41 -5.68 0.73
N ILE A 59 -5.38 -4.35 0.51
CA ILE A 59 -4.50 -3.71 -0.48
C ILE A 59 -3.03 -3.95 -0.10
N ASP A 60 -2.67 -3.73 1.16
CA ASP A 60 -1.30 -3.94 1.66
C ASP A 60 -0.86 -5.40 1.50
N VAL A 61 -1.75 -6.35 1.81
CA VAL A 61 -1.47 -7.79 1.64
C VAL A 61 -1.22 -8.13 0.17
N LEU A 62 -2.04 -7.63 -0.76
CA LEU A 62 -1.87 -7.89 -2.19
C LEU A 62 -0.55 -7.34 -2.71
N VAL A 63 -0.18 -6.12 -2.30
CA VAL A 63 1.07 -5.48 -2.70
C VAL A 63 2.27 -6.22 -2.11
N ALA A 64 2.19 -6.66 -0.85
CA ALA A 64 3.23 -7.47 -0.22
C ALA A 64 3.44 -8.81 -0.94
N ILE A 65 2.35 -9.48 -1.36
CA ILE A 65 2.44 -10.72 -2.17
C ILE A 65 3.13 -10.43 -3.51
N ALA A 66 2.78 -9.35 -4.19
CA ALA A 66 3.41 -8.96 -5.46
C ALA A 66 4.91 -8.70 -5.29
N VAL A 67 5.31 -7.98 -4.23
CA VAL A 67 6.72 -7.75 -3.88
C VAL A 67 7.45 -9.07 -3.58
N ALA A 68 6.84 -9.96 -2.80
CA ALA A 68 7.43 -11.26 -2.48
C ALA A 68 7.62 -12.13 -3.75
N ALA A 69 6.63 -12.12 -4.65
CA ALA A 69 6.70 -12.82 -5.93
C ALA A 69 7.82 -12.27 -6.81
N TYR A 70 7.93 -10.94 -6.93
CA TYR A 70 9.01 -10.30 -7.67
C TYR A 70 10.40 -10.61 -7.07
N ALA A 71 10.53 -10.55 -5.74
CA ALA A 71 11.78 -10.91 -5.05
C ALA A 71 12.16 -12.39 -5.23
N ARG A 72 11.18 -13.30 -5.31
CA ARG A 72 11.40 -14.71 -5.63
C ARG A 72 11.83 -14.88 -7.09
N TRP A 73 11.25 -14.11 -8.01
CA TRP A 73 11.65 -14.11 -9.42
C TRP A 73 13.06 -13.57 -9.61
N TRP A 74 13.43 -12.47 -8.93
CA TRP A 74 14.80 -11.93 -8.91
C TRP A 74 15.81 -13.00 -8.48
N ARG A 75 15.53 -13.72 -7.38
CA ARG A 75 16.41 -14.77 -6.85
C ARG A 75 16.63 -15.94 -7.80
N ARG A 76 15.69 -16.20 -8.72
CA ARG A 76 15.83 -17.26 -9.74
C ARG A 76 16.64 -16.82 -10.97
N GLN A 77 16.88 -15.53 -11.13
CA GLN A 77 17.65 -14.98 -12.25
C GLN A 77 19.12 -14.71 -11.90
N ARG A 78 19.46 -14.70 -10.60
CA ARG A 78 20.84 -14.82 -10.11
C ARG A 78 21.25 -16.28 -10.13
#